data_AF-A0A958J0R3-F1
#
_entry.id   AF-A0A958J0R3-F1
#
_cell.length_a   1.000
_cell.length_b   1.000
_cell.length_c   1.000
_cell.angle_alpha   90.00
_cell.angle_beta   90.00
_cell.angle_gamma   90.00
#
_symmetry.space_group_name_H-M   'P 1'
#
loop_
_entity.id
_entity.type
_entity.pdbx_description
1 polymer ?
#
loop_
_entity_poly.entity_id
_entity_poly.type
_entity_poly.pdbx_seq_one_letter_code
_entity_poly.pdbx_strand_id
1 'polypeptide(L)' 'FLGEIPIDPAVAEAGDAGTPLVARNADSETTKAFRDVARQLIGEGLLERVAK' A
#
# COMPACT_ATOMS: atom_id res chain seq x y z
N PHE A 1 5.33 -14.88 -1.82
CA PHE A 1 6.12 -13.64 -1.71
C PHE A 1 5.30 -12.53 -2.34
N LEU A 2 5.15 -11.37 -1.68
CA LEU A 2 4.29 -10.26 -2.12
C LEU A 2 5.08 -9.06 -2.68
N GLY A 3 6.41 -9.17 -2.74
CA GLY A 3 7.30 -8.06 -3.08
C GLY A 3 7.99 -7.46 -1.85
N GLU A 4 8.64 -6.32 -2.07
CA GLU A 4 9.42 -5.59 -1.08
C GLU A 4 8.90 -4.17 -0.97
N ILE A 5 8.85 -3.64 0.25
CA ILE A 5 8.47 -2.25 0.51
C ILE A 5 9.70 -1.57 1.12
N PRO A 6 10.19 -0.45 0.53
CA PRO A 6 11.29 0.30 1.11
C PRO A 6 10.95 0.79 2.51
N ILE A 7 11.95 0.84 3.40
CA ILE A 7 11.80 1.54 4.68
C ILE A 7 11.84 3.04 4.41
N ASP A 8 10.67 3.66 4.46
CA ASP A 8 10.46 5.07 4.14
C ASP A 8 9.81 5.80 5.33
N PRO A 9 10.51 6.75 5.99
CA PRO A 9 9.97 7.52 7.10
C PRO A 9 8.66 8.25 6.77
N ALA A 10 8.43 8.60 5.50
CA ALA A 10 7.21 9.27 5.06
C ALA A 10 5.95 8.44 5.32
N VAL A 11 6.06 7.11 5.46
CA VAL A 11 4.93 6.23 5.85
C VAL A 11 4.49 6.53 7.29
N ALA A 12 5.44 6.66 8.21
CA ALA A 12 5.16 6.96 9.61
C ALA A 12 4.57 8.37 9.76
N GLU A 13 5.21 9.36 9.13
CA GLU A 13 4.72 10.75 9.13
C GLU A 13 3.30 10.87 8.56
N ALA A 14 3.00 10.14 7.48
CA ALA A 14 1.67 10.10 6.88
C ALA A 14 0.64 9.45 7.81
N GLY A 15 1.03 8.39 8.53
CA GLY A 15 0.22 7.76 9.56
C GLY A 15 -0.11 8.71 10.70
N ASP A 16 0.90 9.40 11.24
CA ASP A 16 0.74 10.38 12.33
C ASP A 16 -0.14 11.57 11.90
N ALA A 17 -0.04 12.00 10.64
CA ALA A 17 -0.88 13.04 10.05
C ALA A 17 -2.32 12.57 9.76
N GLY A 18 -2.65 11.29 9.94
CA GLY A 18 -3.97 10.72 9.67
C GLY A 18 -4.34 10.66 8.18
N THR A 19 -3.37 10.81 7.28
CA THR A 19 -3.58 10.77 5.83
C THR A 19 -2.60 9.79 5.19
N PRO A 20 -3.05 8.62 4.71
CA PRO A 20 -2.18 7.57 4.20
C PRO A 20 -1.22 8.04 3.10
N LEU A 21 0.01 7.53 3.09
CA LEU A 21 1.04 7.91 2.11
C LEU A 21 0.56 7.71 0.65
N VAL A 22 -0.21 6.65 0.40
CA VAL A 22 -0.76 6.34 -0.95
C VAL A 22 -1.73 7.40 -1.48
N ALA A 23 -2.30 8.23 -0.60
CA ALA A 23 -3.14 9.37 -0.93
C ALA A 23 -2.34 10.69 -0.90
N ARG A 24 -1.39 10.84 0.03
CA ARG A 24 -0.55 12.04 0.19
C ARG A 24 0.50 12.19 -0.91
N ASN A 25 1.10 11.10 -1.37
CA ASN A 25 2.17 11.09 -2.38
C ASN A 25 2.08 9.86 -3.31
N ALA A 26 1.24 9.98 -4.34
CA ALA A 26 0.93 8.91 -5.27
C ALA A 26 2.13 8.41 -6.10
N ASP A 27 3.16 9.23 -6.29
CA ASP A 27 4.27 8.96 -7.22
C ASP A 27 5.53 8.40 -6.53
N SER A 28 5.53 8.32 -5.20
CA SER A 28 6.62 7.70 -4.43
C SER A 28 6.79 6.20 -4.75
N GLU A 29 8.03 5.72 -4.74
CA GLU A 29 8.35 4.29 -4.93
C GLU A 29 7.66 3.42 -3.87
N THR A 30 7.59 3.90 -2.63
CA THR A 30 6.87 3.25 -1.53
C THR A 30 5.38 3.09 -1.84
N THR A 31 4.74 4.14 -2.38
CA THR A 31 3.33 4.05 -2.78
C THR A 31 3.11 3.09 -3.94
N LYS A 32 4.01 3.07 -4.93
CA LYS A 32 3.95 2.10 -6.03
C LYS A 32 4.06 0.67 -5.51
N ALA A 33 5.01 0.40 -4.61
CA ALA A 33 5.17 -0.91 -3.98
C ALA A 33 3.91 -1.36 -3.23
N PHE A 34 3.30 -0.49 -2.41
CA PHE A 34 2.03 -0.79 -1.75
C PHE A 34 0.89 -1.10 -2.75
N ARG A 35 0.79 -0.32 -3.84
CA ARG A 35 -0.23 -0.53 -4.88
C ARG A 35 -0.03 -1.84 -5.62
N ASP A 36 1.21 -2.26 -5.86
CA ASP A 36 1.53 -3.51 -6.54
C ASP A 36 1.15 -4.72 -5.67
N VAL A 37 1.47 -4.68 -4.36
CA VAL A 37 1.01 -5.69 -3.39
C VAL A 37 -0.52 -5.77 -3.38
N ALA A 38 -1.21 -4.63 -3.29
CA ALA A 38 -2.67 -4.61 -3.27
C ALA A 38 -3.27 -5.19 -4.56
N ARG A 39 -2.69 -4.85 -5.73
CA ARG A 39 -3.14 -5.39 -7.03
C ARG A 39 -2.97 -6.91 -7.10
N GLN A 40 -1.86 -7.44 -6.61
CA GLN A 40 -1.63 -8.88 -6.56
C GLN A 40 -2.69 -9.57 -5.70
N LEU A 41 -2.93 -9.06 -4.49
CA LEU A 41 -3.90 -9.66 -3.57
C LEU A 41 -5.33 -9.63 -4.13
N ILE A 42 -5.72 -8.55 -4.80
CA ILE A 42 -7.00 -8.46 -5.50
C ILE A 42 -7.08 -9.52 -6.61
N GLY A 43 -6.02 -9.69 -7.41
CA GLY A 43 -5.95 -10.75 -8.44
C GLY A 43 -6.00 -12.17 -7.88
N GLU A 44 -5.55 -12.37 -6.63
CA GLU A 44 -5.64 -13.64 -5.88
C GLU A 44 -7.00 -13.85 -5.18
N GLY A 45 -7.97 -12.97 -5.42
CA GLY A 45 -9.33 -13.10 -4.90
C GLY A 45 -9.51 -12.59 -3.47
N LEU A 46 -8.70 -11.61 -3.03
CA LEU A 46 -8.83 -11.02 -1.69
C LEU A 46 -10.23 -10.44 -1.46
N LEU A 47 -10.84 -9.80 -2.46
CA LEU A 47 -12.11 -9.10 -2.31
C LEU A 47 -13.26 -10.08 -2.00
N GLU A 48 -13.27 -11.24 -2.65
CA GLU A 48 -14.23 -12.32 -2.46
C GLU A 48 -14.10 -12.97 -1.08
N ARG A 49 -12.88 -12.98 -0.54
CA ARG A 49 -12.58 -13.52 0.80
C ARG A 49 -13.05 -12.61 1.92
N VAL A 50 -13.01 -11.29 1.72
CA VAL A 50 -13.40 -10.28 2.72
C VAL A 50 -14.85 -9.82 2.61
N ALA A 51 -15.53 -10.09 1.50
CA ALA A 51 -16.93 -9.73 1.28
C ALA A 51 -17.96 -10.67 1.97
N LYS A 52 -17.52 -11.51 2.91
CA LYS A 52 -18.38 -12.31 3.79
C LYS A 52 -18.60 -11.61 5.12
#